data_AF-A0A449G751-F1
#
_entry.id   AF-A0A449G751-F1
#
_cell.length_a   1.000
_cell.length_b   1.000
_cell.length_c   1.000
_cell.angle_alpha   90.00
_cell.angle_beta   90.00
_cell.angle_gamma   90.00
#
_symmetry.space_group_name_H-M   'P 1'
#
loop_
_entity.id
_entity.type
_entity.pdbx_description
1 polymer ?
#
loop_
_entity_poly.entity_id
_entity_poly.type
_entity_poly.pdbx_seq_one_letter_code
_entity_poly.pdbx_strand_id
1 'polypeptide(L)'
;MTRRTTTQKGLGWRHQQQRKRLLAQLRDGEPCWWCGLPMYRVQALAADHSKARAHGGQHADRLLHDKCNKARGAGDRDHLRPALTRHTGGHQANALDW
;
A
#
# COMPACT_ATOMS: atom_id res chain seq x y z
N MET A 1 -21.62 21.30 1.87
CA MET A 1 -20.42 20.67 2.47
C MET A 1 -19.18 21.12 1.68
N THR A 2 -18.18 21.69 2.35
CA THR A 2 -16.96 22.17 1.68
C THR A 2 -16.04 21.00 1.30
N ARG A 3 -15.65 20.90 0.02
CA ARG A 3 -14.74 19.85 -0.47
C ARG A 3 -13.36 20.03 0.15
N ARG A 4 -12.84 19.01 0.85
CA ARG A 4 -11.48 19.03 1.40
C ARG A 4 -10.43 19.17 0.31
N THR A 5 -9.42 20.01 0.54
CA THR A 5 -8.24 20.15 -0.32
C THR A 5 -7.38 18.88 -0.31
N THR A 6 -6.49 18.73 -1.28
CA THR A 6 -5.55 17.59 -1.36
C THR A 6 -4.67 17.50 -0.11
N THR A 7 -4.25 18.64 0.44
CA THR A 7 -3.51 18.72 1.71
C THR A 7 -4.37 18.29 2.90
N GLN A 8 -5.61 18.75 3.00
CA GLN A 8 -6.55 18.32 4.06
C GLN A 8 -6.92 16.83 3.97
N LYS A 9 -6.74 16.21 2.81
CA LYS A 9 -6.87 14.75 2.62
C LYS A 9 -5.60 13.97 2.99
N GLY A 10 -4.51 14.66 3.34
CA GLY A 10 -3.20 14.06 3.60
C GLY A 10 -2.45 13.63 2.33
N LEU A 11 -2.82 14.16 1.17
CA LEU A 11 -2.25 13.81 -0.15
C LEU A 11 -1.44 14.96 -0.78
N GLY A 12 -1.17 16.01 0.00
CA GLY A 12 -0.48 17.23 -0.45
C GLY A 12 1.01 17.03 -0.75
N TRP A 13 1.75 18.12 -0.89
CA TRP A 13 3.15 18.13 -1.33
C TRP A 13 4.05 17.13 -0.58
N ARG A 14 3.96 17.09 0.76
CA ARG A 14 4.74 16.16 1.60
C ARG A 14 4.50 14.69 1.22
N HIS A 15 3.26 14.30 1.00
CA HIS A 15 2.91 12.94 0.57
C HIS A 15 3.45 12.65 -0.83
N GLN A 16 3.38 13.61 -1.76
CA GLN A 16 3.93 13.43 -3.11
C GLN A 16 5.46 13.23 -3.08
N GLN A 17 6.18 13.97 -2.22
CA GLN A 17 7.62 13.77 -2.04
C GLN A 17 7.95 12.40 -1.43
N GLN A 18 7.19 11.96 -0.42
CA GLN A 18 7.34 10.62 0.17
C GLN A 18 7.12 9.54 -0.88
N ARG A 19 6.05 9.63 -1.67
CA ARG A 19 5.78 8.69 -2.76
C ARG A 19 6.90 8.66 -3.79
N LYS A 20 7.41 9.83 -4.21
CA LYS A 20 8.53 9.92 -5.15
C LYS A 20 9.77 9.23 -4.61
N ARG A 21 10.11 9.46 -3.33
CA ARG A 21 11.24 8.79 -2.67
C ARG A 21 11.06 7.27 -2.64
N LEU A 22 9.88 6.80 -2.24
CA LEU A 22 9.58 5.37 -2.18
C LEU A 22 9.71 4.70 -3.57
N LEU A 23 9.19 5.32 -4.63
CA LEU A 23 9.33 4.81 -6.00
C LEU A 23 10.79 4.81 -6.50
N ALA A 24 11.57 5.81 -6.12
CA ALA A 24 12.99 5.86 -6.46
C ALA A 24 13.78 4.74 -5.75
N GLN A 25 13.38 4.39 -4.53
CA GLN A 25 14.02 3.35 -3.70
C GLN A 25 13.57 1.93 -4.03
N LEU A 26 12.39 1.76 -4.63
CA LEU A 26 11.86 0.44 -5.01
C LEU A 26 12.88 -0.33 -5.83
N ARG A 27 13.19 -1.56 -5.44
CA ARG A 27 13.84 -2.53 -6.34
C ARG A 27 12.77 -3.42 -6.94
N ASP A 28 12.80 -3.59 -8.25
CA ASP A 28 11.86 -4.46 -8.95
C ASP A 28 11.96 -5.89 -8.39
N GLY A 29 10.80 -6.47 -8.07
CA GLY A 29 10.70 -7.75 -7.37
C GLY A 29 10.52 -7.64 -5.86
N GLU A 30 10.64 -6.46 -5.25
CA GLU A 30 10.40 -6.30 -3.82
C GLU A 30 8.98 -6.74 -3.43
N PRO A 31 8.82 -7.52 -2.35
CA PRO A 31 7.53 -8.08 -2.01
C PRO A 31 6.58 -7.00 -1.52
N CYS A 32 5.38 -6.96 -2.10
CA CYS A 32 4.27 -6.19 -1.56
C CYS A 32 3.91 -6.72 -0.16
N TRP A 33 4.00 -5.88 0.87
CA TRP A 33 3.75 -6.30 2.25
C TRP A 33 2.35 -6.92 2.44
N TRP A 34 1.37 -6.53 1.63
CA TRP A 34 -0.01 -7.04 1.73
C TRP A 34 -0.20 -8.43 1.09
N CYS A 35 0.13 -8.60 -0.19
CA CYS A 35 -0.15 -9.86 -0.90
C CYS A 35 1.06 -10.80 -1.00
N GLY A 36 2.27 -10.32 -0.68
CA GLY A 36 3.52 -11.06 -0.82
C GLY A 36 4.04 -11.19 -2.26
N LEU A 37 3.30 -10.72 -3.27
CA LEU A 37 3.72 -10.74 -4.66
C LEU A 37 4.76 -9.65 -4.98
N PRO A 38 5.63 -9.86 -5.97
CA PRO A 38 6.61 -8.86 -6.37
C PRO A 38 5.95 -7.58 -6.89
N MET A 39 6.54 -6.43 -6.52
CA MET A 39 6.21 -5.13 -7.05
C MET A 39 7.20 -4.74 -8.15
N TYR A 40 6.68 -4.18 -9.23
CA TYR A 40 7.47 -3.64 -10.34
C TYR A 40 7.12 -2.19 -10.61
N ARG A 41 8.09 -1.37 -11.03
CA ARG A 41 7.92 0.06 -11.35
C ARG A 41 6.85 0.34 -12.40
N VAL A 42 6.63 -0.60 -13.31
CA VAL A 42 5.61 -0.52 -14.37
C VAL A 42 4.18 -0.70 -13.84
N GLN A 43 4.01 -1.20 -12.61
CA GLN A 43 2.71 -1.42 -12.00
C GLN A 43 2.19 -0.16 -11.32
N ALA A 44 0.87 -0.11 -11.11
CA ALA A 44 0.26 0.91 -10.27
C ALA A 44 0.59 0.64 -8.79
N LEU A 45 1.47 1.45 -8.20
CA LEU A 45 1.85 1.37 -6.79
C LEU A 45 1.35 2.59 -5.99
N ALA A 46 0.83 2.30 -4.81
CA ALA A 46 0.35 3.28 -3.83
C ALA A 46 1.37 3.44 -2.70
N ALA A 47 1.52 4.68 -2.22
CA ALA A 47 2.31 5.00 -1.04
C ALA A 47 1.42 4.78 0.19
N ASP A 48 1.55 3.59 0.79
CA ASP A 48 0.77 3.18 1.95
C ASP A 48 1.34 3.79 3.23
N HIS A 49 0.48 3.89 4.25
CA HIS A 49 0.87 4.34 5.58
C HIS A 49 0.69 3.19 6.57
N SER A 50 1.74 2.82 7.32
CA SER A 50 1.60 1.90 8.47
C SER A 50 0.47 2.32 9.41
N LYS A 51 0.50 3.60 9.84
CA LYS A 51 -0.62 4.25 10.53
C LYS A 51 -1.48 4.94 9.49
N ALA A 52 -2.65 4.40 9.18
CA ALA A 52 -3.49 4.97 8.13
C ALA A 52 -3.89 6.43 8.40
N ARG A 53 -4.15 7.18 7.33
CA ARG A 53 -4.59 8.59 7.39
C ARG A 53 -5.88 8.76 8.20
N ALA A 54 -6.79 7.78 8.15
CA ALA A 54 -8.03 7.78 8.94
C ALA A 54 -7.76 7.75 10.46
N HIS A 55 -6.62 7.19 10.88
CA HIS A 55 -6.18 7.16 12.27
C HIS A 55 -5.12 8.23 12.59
N GLY A 56 -5.00 9.27 11.74
CA GLY A 56 -4.11 10.41 11.96
C GLY A 56 -2.66 10.23 11.51
N GLY A 57 -2.34 9.18 10.74
CA GLY A 57 -0.98 9.04 10.20
C GLY A 57 -0.68 10.00 9.05
N GLN A 58 0.54 10.51 9.01
CA GLN A 58 0.98 11.55 8.08
C GLN A 58 2.21 11.15 7.24
N HIS A 59 2.69 9.92 7.42
CA HIS A 59 3.88 9.42 6.78
C HIS A 59 3.52 8.18 5.96
N ALA A 60 3.67 8.28 4.64
CA ALA A 60 3.73 7.11 3.79
C ALA A 60 5.14 6.52 3.85
N ASP A 61 5.23 5.26 4.26
CA ASP A 61 6.48 4.58 4.63
C ASP A 61 6.73 3.29 3.84
N ARG A 62 5.77 2.85 3.03
CA ARG A 62 5.93 1.66 2.17
C ARG A 62 5.18 1.81 0.85
N LEU A 63 5.55 0.98 -0.12
CA LEU A 63 4.74 0.76 -1.32
C LEU A 63 3.90 -0.50 -1.16
N LEU A 64 2.70 -0.45 -1.73
CA LEU A 64 1.84 -1.59 -2.02
C LEU A 64 1.37 -1.50 -3.46
N HIS A 65 0.95 -2.61 -4.08
CA HIS A 65 0.11 -2.51 -5.27
C HIS A 65 -1.13 -1.67 -4.95
N ASP A 66 -1.59 -0.85 -5.89
CA ASP A 66 -2.72 0.05 -5.69
C ASP A 66 -4.00 -0.71 -5.24
N LYS A 67 -4.27 -1.86 -5.87
CA LYS A 67 -5.38 -2.75 -5.48
C LYS A 67 -5.21 -3.28 -4.05
N CYS A 68 -3.98 -3.65 -3.66
CA CYS A 68 -3.68 -4.15 -2.32
C CYS A 68 -3.87 -3.06 -1.25
N ASN A 69 -3.43 -1.83 -1.53
CA ASN A 69 -3.65 -0.68 -0.63
C ASN A 69 -5.15 -0.41 -0.42
N LYS A 70 -5.97 -0.52 -1.49
CA LYS A 70 -7.44 -0.39 -1.39
C LYS A 70 -8.06 -1.53 -0.58
N ALA A 71 -7.63 -2.77 -0.81
CA ALA A 71 -8.12 -3.94 -0.09
C ALA A 71 -7.81 -3.84 1.42
N ARG A 72 -6.58 -3.41 1.78
CA ARG A 72 -6.15 -3.17 3.16
C ARG A 72 -7.06 -2.22 3.92
N GLY A 73 -7.55 -1.17 3.28
CA GLY A 73 -8.37 -0.15 3.94
C GLY A 73 -7.55 0.71 4.89
N ALA A 74 -8.06 0.96 6.10
CA ALA A 74 -7.36 1.75 7.11
C ALA A 74 -6.36 0.94 7.97
N GLY A 75 -6.06 -0.30 7.57
CA GLY A 75 -5.26 -1.26 8.36
C GLY A 75 -6.11 -2.22 9.19
N ASP A 76 -7.42 -2.00 9.28
CA ASP A 76 -8.36 -2.86 10.01
C ASP A 76 -8.36 -4.31 9.50
N ARG A 77 -7.91 -4.52 8.26
CA ARG A 77 -7.85 -5.83 7.61
C ARG A 77 -6.46 -6.45 7.60
N ASP A 78 -5.50 -5.91 8.36
CA ASP A 78 -4.12 -6.45 8.38
C ASP A 78 -4.05 -7.94 8.79
N HIS A 79 -5.05 -8.42 9.53
CA HIS A 79 -5.22 -9.84 9.87
C HIS A 79 -5.71 -10.72 8.70
N LEU A 80 -6.30 -10.13 7.66
CA LEU A 80 -6.78 -10.80 6.42
C LEU A 80 -5.74 -10.77 5.30
N ARG A 81 -4.53 -10.32 5.61
CA ARG A 81 -3.45 -10.09 4.66
C ARG A 81 -3.08 -11.39 3.92
N PRO A 82 -3.24 -11.47 2.58
CA PRO A 82 -2.98 -12.70 1.82
C PRO A 82 -1.55 -13.22 1.94
N ALA A 83 -0.58 -12.34 2.23
CA ALA A 83 0.79 -12.78 2.50
C ALA A 83 0.86 -13.79 3.66
N LEU A 84 0.02 -13.65 4.71
CA LEU A 84 0.02 -14.55 5.86
C LEU A 84 -0.39 -15.98 5.47
N THR A 85 -1.38 -16.13 4.58
CA THR A 85 -1.87 -17.45 4.15
C THR A 85 -0.93 -18.13 3.15
N ARG A 86 -0.21 -17.36 2.32
CA ARG A 86 0.81 -17.92 1.41
C ARG A 86 1.99 -18.52 2.17
N HIS A 87 2.43 -17.91 3.27
CA HIS A 87 3.57 -18.40 4.05
C HIS A 87 3.28 -19.70 4.81
N THR A 88 2.02 -20.03 5.07
CA THR A 88 1.61 -21.25 5.79
C THR A 88 1.27 -22.43 4.85
N GLY A 89 1.69 -22.39 3.58
CA GLY A 89 1.38 -23.44 2.61
C GLY A 89 -0.02 -23.36 2.00
N GLY A 90 -0.72 -22.23 2.15
CA GLY A 90 -2.00 -22.00 1.49
C GLY A 90 -1.83 -21.99 -0.04
N HIS A 91 -2.75 -22.67 -0.75
CA HIS A 91 -2.76 -22.74 -2.21
C HIS A 91 -2.64 -21.35 -2.85
N GLN A 92 -1.77 -21.23 -3.86
CA GLN A 92 -1.53 -19.98 -4.59
C GLN A 92 -2.79 -19.36 -5.20
N ALA A 93 -3.85 -20.15 -5.41
CA ALA A 93 -5.15 -19.72 -5.93
C ALA A 93 -5.91 -18.73 -5.02
N ASN A 94 -5.56 -18.61 -3.73
CA ASN A 94 -6.16 -17.61 -2.83
C ASN A 94 -5.52 -16.23 -2.91
N ALA A 95 -4.45 -16.12 -3.68
CA ALA A 95 -3.85 -14.84 -3.92
C ALA A 95 -4.37 -14.30 -5.21
N LEU A 96 -5.19 -13.26 -5.08
CA LEU A 96 -5.55 -12.28 -6.09
C LEU A 96 -4.74 -12.44 -7.38
N ASP A 97 -5.24 -13.27 -8.28
CA ASP A 97 -4.68 -13.51 -9.60
C ASP A 97 -5.02 -12.27 -10.43
N TRP A 98 -4.02 -11.47 -10.79
CA TRP A 98 -4.18 -10.21 -11.52
C TRP A 98 -3.05 -10.02 -12.52
#